data_AF-K1T626-F1
#
_entry.id   AF-K1T626-F1
#
_cell.length_a   1.000
_cell.length_b   1.000
_cell.length_c   1.000
_cell.angle_alpha   90.00
_cell.angle_beta   90.00
_cell.angle_gamma   90.00
#
_symmetry.space_group_name_H-M   'P 1'
#
loop_
_entity.id
_entity.type
_entity.pdbx_description
1 polymer ?
#
loop_
_entity_poly.entity_id
_entity_poly.type
_entity_poly.pdbx_seq_one_letter_code
_entity_poly.pdbx_strand_id
1 'polypeptide(L)'
;DENHPATVSDIIAHLNGKGIQAVRQTVYADTNALIDAGIDIVVVKSTQNQYFMGSRLFEYPELKMLTDAVASSKIISAKKSEELVQKLCRLTSTHQAEQLRQLVKRYALSTACPPRISGD
;
A
#
# COMPACT_ATOMS: atom_id res chain seq x y z
N ASP A 1 -2.21 -3.79 7.74
CA ASP A 1 -2.99 -4.63 6.78
C ASP A 1 -3.34 -5.94 7.44
N GLU A 2 -4.14 -6.80 6.82
CA GLU A 2 -4.54 -8.10 7.40
C GLU A 2 -3.32 -8.93 7.86
N ASN A 3 -2.21 -8.89 7.09
CA ASN A 3 -0.94 -9.54 7.43
C ASN A 3 -0.05 -8.74 8.42
N HIS A 4 -0.43 -7.52 8.77
CA HIS A 4 0.27 -6.64 9.71
C HIS A 4 -0.75 -5.91 10.58
N PRO A 5 -1.42 -6.62 11.50
CA PRO A 5 -2.36 -6.01 12.43
C PRO A 5 -1.60 -5.09 13.38
N ALA A 6 -2.08 -3.86 13.52
CA ALA A 6 -1.53 -2.91 14.48
C ALA A 6 -2.27 -3.05 15.81
N THR A 7 -1.54 -3.08 16.93
CA THR A 7 -2.17 -3.00 18.25
C THR A 7 -2.42 -1.54 18.63
N VAL A 8 -3.32 -1.31 19.59
CA VAL A 8 -3.51 0.05 20.14
C VAL A 8 -2.19 0.63 20.67
N SER A 9 -1.33 -0.21 21.24
CA SER A 9 -0.02 0.21 21.75
C SER A 9 0.89 0.67 20.62
N ASP A 10 0.91 -0.01 19.48
CA ASP A 10 1.71 0.37 18.30
C ASP A 10 1.22 1.70 17.71
N ILE A 11 -0.11 1.87 17.63
CA ILE A 11 -0.73 3.11 17.15
C ILE A 11 -0.36 4.29 18.06
N ILE A 12 -0.44 4.10 19.38
CA ILE A 12 -0.05 5.12 20.37
C ILE A 12 1.45 5.43 20.26
N ALA A 13 2.30 4.42 20.16
CA ALA A 13 3.75 4.60 20.03
C ALA A 13 4.10 5.39 18.76
N HIS A 14 3.47 5.08 17.63
CA HIS A 14 3.67 5.77 16.37
C HIS A 14 3.18 7.23 16.40
N LEU A 15 2.04 7.49 17.04
CA LEU A 15 1.49 8.84 17.21
C LEU A 15 2.36 9.68 18.15
N ASN A 16 2.82 9.10 19.27
CA ASN A 16 3.76 9.76 20.18
C ASN A 16 5.09 10.08 19.49
N GLY A 17 5.59 9.18 18.63
CA GLY A 17 6.80 9.43 17.82
C GLY A 17 6.65 10.61 16.85
N LYS A 18 5.41 10.99 16.51
CA LYS A 18 5.08 12.18 15.71
C LYS A 18 4.73 13.41 16.55
N GLY A 19 4.86 13.33 17.87
CA GLY A 19 4.50 14.41 18.81
C GLY A 19 2.99 14.54 19.08
N ILE A 20 2.19 13.55 18.66
CA ILE A 20 0.75 13.53 18.87
C ILE A 20 0.47 12.67 20.11
N GLN A 21 0.00 13.29 21.20
CA GLN A 21 -0.40 12.55 22.39
C GLN A 21 -1.69 11.78 22.13
N ALA A 22 -1.54 10.47 21.93
CA ALA A 22 -2.66 9.55 21.75
C ALA A 22 -2.82 8.69 23.00
N VAL A 23 -4.02 8.63 23.55
CA VAL A 23 -4.40 7.67 24.58
C VAL A 23 -5.35 6.63 23.99
N ARG A 24 -5.48 5.47 24.64
CA ARG A 24 -6.34 4.37 24.16
C ARG A 24 -7.72 4.86 23.75
N GLN A 25 -8.31 5.75 24.55
CA GLN A 25 -9.65 6.29 24.31
C GLN A 25 -9.73 7.13 23.03
N THR A 26 -8.72 7.96 22.74
CA THR A 26 -8.64 8.73 21.49
C THR A 26 -8.50 7.80 20.30
N VAL A 27 -7.65 6.77 20.41
CA VAL A 27 -7.49 5.78 19.32
C VAL A 27 -8.81 5.08 19.00
N TYR A 28 -9.61 4.70 20.00
CA TYR A 28 -10.93 4.14 19.77
C TYR A 28 -11.89 5.13 19.10
N ALA A 29 -11.93 6.38 19.59
CA ALA A 29 -12.79 7.42 19.04
C ALA A 29 -12.42 7.76 17.59
N ASP A 30 -11.12 7.92 17.29
CA ASP A 30 -10.60 8.19 15.96
C ASP A 30 -10.87 7.01 15.02
N THR A 31 -10.69 5.77 15.49
CA THR A 31 -10.99 4.57 14.71
C THR A 31 -12.47 4.50 14.35
N ASN A 32 -13.37 4.77 15.30
CA ASN A 32 -14.80 4.80 15.03
C ASN A 32 -15.16 5.94 14.07
N ALA A 33 -14.57 7.13 14.23
CA ALA A 33 -14.79 8.24 13.30
C ALA A 33 -14.34 7.91 11.86
N LEU A 34 -13.25 7.15 11.70
CA LEU A 34 -12.81 6.66 10.40
C LEU A 34 -13.80 5.64 9.82
N ILE A 35 -14.34 4.74 10.65
CA ILE A 35 -15.40 3.79 10.24
C ILE A 35 -16.66 4.54 9.80
N ASP A 36 -17.11 5.52 10.58
CA ASP A 36 -18.26 6.36 10.27
C ASP A 36 -18.05 7.21 9.01
N ALA A 37 -16.79 7.57 8.70
CA ALA A 37 -16.41 8.23 7.47
C ALA A 37 -16.37 7.28 6.24
N GLY A 38 -16.69 6.00 6.43
CA GLY A 38 -16.74 4.99 5.37
C GLY A 38 -15.42 4.28 5.11
N ILE A 39 -14.46 4.33 6.04
CA ILE A 39 -13.21 3.55 5.96
C ILE A 39 -13.43 2.23 6.67
N ASP A 40 -13.32 1.12 5.95
CA ASP A 40 -13.51 -0.21 6.52
C ASP A 40 -12.29 -0.60 7.38
N ILE A 41 -12.43 -0.44 8.71
CA ILE A 41 -11.45 -0.86 9.70
C ILE A 41 -12.01 -2.04 10.47
N VAL A 42 -11.36 -3.19 10.35
CA VAL A 42 -11.69 -4.41 11.07
C VAL A 42 -10.92 -4.44 12.38
N VAL A 43 -11.67 -4.70 13.46
CA VAL A 43 -11.13 -4.84 14.82
C VAL A 43 -11.25 -6.29 15.25
N VAL A 44 -10.12 -6.97 15.38
CA VAL A 44 -10.09 -8.32 15.95
C VAL A 44 -9.93 -8.19 17.47
N LYS A 45 -11.00 -8.54 18.18
CA LYS A 45 -11.01 -8.57 19.64
C LYS A 45 -10.21 -9.78 20.11
N SER A 46 -9.08 -9.52 20.78
CA SER A 46 -8.20 -10.53 21.36
C SER A 46 -7.58 -9.97 22.65
N THR A 47 -6.63 -10.68 23.28
CA THR A 47 -5.89 -10.20 24.46
C THR A 47 -5.25 -8.83 24.23
N GLN A 48 -4.87 -8.55 22.98
CA GLN A 48 -4.57 -7.23 22.46
C GLN A 48 -5.48 -6.99 21.27
N ASN A 49 -6.31 -5.95 21.33
CA ASN A 49 -7.15 -5.56 20.20
C ASN A 49 -6.26 -5.21 19.01
N GLN A 50 -6.50 -5.91 17.90
CA GLN A 50 -5.77 -5.78 16.65
C GLN A 50 -6.62 -5.05 15.62
N TYR A 51 -6.02 -4.08 14.95
CA TYR A 51 -6.67 -3.21 13.97
C TYR A 51 -6.02 -3.42 12.62
N PHE A 52 -6.84 -3.63 11.61
CA PHE A 52 -6.40 -3.59 10.22
C PHE A 52 -7.50 -3.00 9.34
N MET A 53 -7.13 -2.47 8.17
CA MET A 53 -8.11 -2.06 7.17
C MET A 53 -8.70 -3.30 6.51
N GLY A 54 -10.02 -3.48 6.62
CA GLY A 54 -10.76 -4.64 6.13
C GLY A 54 -10.99 -4.62 4.63
N SER A 55 -11.43 -3.49 4.09
CA SER A 55 -11.51 -3.27 2.66
C SER A 55 -10.86 -1.94 2.30
N ARG A 56 -9.89 -2.01 1.40
CA ARG A 56 -9.34 -0.84 0.72
C ARG A 56 -10.11 -0.64 -0.59
N LEU A 57 -10.01 0.55 -1.16
CA LEU A 57 -10.55 0.84 -2.50
C LEU A 57 -10.04 -0.14 -3.57
N PHE A 58 -8.84 -0.68 -3.39
CA PHE A 58 -8.23 -1.70 -4.24
C PHE A 58 -7.42 -2.67 -3.38
N GLU A 59 -7.61 -3.96 -3.61
CA GLU A 59 -6.82 -5.01 -2.97
C GLU A 59 -5.45 -5.19 -3.64
N TYR A 60 -4.49 -5.81 -2.95
CA TYR A 60 -3.14 -6.03 -3.50
C TYR A 60 -3.13 -6.73 -4.87
N PRO A 61 -3.93 -7.79 -5.13
CA PRO A 61 -3.99 -8.43 -6.45
C PRO A 61 -4.48 -7.48 -7.54
N GLU A 62 -5.46 -6.62 -7.24
CA GLU A 62 -6.01 -5.65 -8.19
C GLU A 62 -5.01 -4.53 -8.48
N LEU A 63 -4.35 -4.01 -7.46
CA LEU A 63 -3.27 -3.03 -7.60
C LEU A 63 -2.11 -3.57 -8.43
N LYS A 64 -1.75 -4.84 -8.21
CA LYS A 64 -0.73 -5.52 -9.00
C LYS A 64 -1.15 -5.63 -10.46
N MET A 65 -2.39 -6.02 -10.73
CA MET A 65 -2.95 -6.08 -12.08
C MET A 65 -2.96 -4.71 -12.76
N LEU A 66 -3.40 -3.65 -12.07
CA LEU A 66 -3.39 -2.28 -12.58
C LEU A 66 -1.97 -1.80 -12.88
N THR A 67 -1.03 -2.09 -11.99
CA THR A 67 0.38 -1.74 -12.17
C THR A 67 0.99 -2.46 -13.37
N ASP A 68 0.68 -3.75 -13.55
CA ASP A 68 1.12 -4.55 -14.69
C ASP A 68 0.52 -4.04 -16.02
N ALA A 69 -0.77 -3.71 -16.02
CA ALA A 69 -1.44 -3.13 -17.19
C ALA A 69 -0.86 -1.75 -17.57
N VAL A 70 -0.58 -0.90 -16.57
CA VAL A 70 0.05 0.42 -16.78
C VAL A 70 1.50 0.29 -17.26
N ALA A 71 2.24 -0.69 -16.75
CA ALA A 71 3.62 -0.95 -17.15
C ALA A 71 3.75 -1.60 -18.55
N SER A 72 2.80 -2.45 -18.96
CA SER A 72 2.78 -3.06 -20.31
C SER A 72 2.13 -2.18 -21.38
N SER A 73 1.43 -1.12 -20.97
CA SER A 73 0.76 -0.19 -21.89
C SER A 73 1.76 0.56 -22.76
N LYS A 74 1.71 0.30 -24.07
CA LYS A 74 2.51 1.01 -25.09
C LYS A 74 2.04 2.45 -25.33
N ILE A 75 0.91 2.85 -24.76
CA ILE A 75 0.30 4.18 -24.92
C ILE A 75 0.83 5.17 -23.87
N ILE A 76 1.18 4.67 -22.68
CA ILE A 76 1.60 5.49 -21.55
C ILE A 76 3.12 5.63 -21.58
N SER A 77 3.63 6.86 -21.58
CA SER A 77 5.09 7.07 -21.51
C SER A 77 5.63 6.64 -20.13
N ALA A 78 6.92 6.29 -20.07
CA ALA A 78 7.57 5.88 -18.83
C ALA A 78 7.34 6.87 -17.67
N LYS A 79 7.34 8.19 -17.97
CA LYS A 79 7.07 9.24 -16.99
C LYS A 79 5.65 9.19 -16.44
N LYS A 80 4.64 9.00 -17.31
CA LYS A 80 3.24 8.89 -16.87
C LYS A 80 2.96 7.58 -16.14
N SER A 81 3.64 6.50 -16.53
CA SER A 81 3.55 5.21 -15.85
C SER A 81 4.06 5.34 -14.40
N GLU A 82 5.21 5.98 -14.21
CA GLU A 82 5.75 6.21 -12.87
C GLU A 82 4.86 7.11 -12.00
N GLU A 83 4.25 8.15 -12.58
CA GLU A 83 3.26 8.99 -11.88
C GLU A 83 2.00 8.20 -11.47
N LEU A 84 1.50 7.31 -12.34
CA LEU A 84 0.36 6.45 -12.04
C LEU A 84 0.69 5.44 -10.95
N VAL A 85 1.87 4.83 -11.02
CA VAL A 85 2.38 3.90 -10.01
C VAL A 85 2.55 4.61 -8.67
N GLN A 86 3.04 5.85 -8.64
CA GLN A 86 3.08 6.63 -7.41
C GLN A 86 1.69 6.87 -6.83
N LYS A 87 0.69 7.17 -7.66
CA LYS A 87 -0.70 7.31 -7.19
C LYS A 87 -1.23 6.00 -6.61
N LEU A 88 -1.01 4.87 -7.30
CA LEU A 88 -1.37 3.53 -6.82
C LEU A 88 -0.67 3.19 -5.50
N CYS A 89 0.61 3.53 -5.36
CA CYS A 89 1.38 3.37 -4.12
C CYS A 89 0.79 4.15 -2.94
N ARG A 90 0.17 5.32 -3.18
CA ARG A 90 -0.47 6.13 -2.12
C ARG A 90 -1.84 5.57 -1.70
N LEU A 91 -2.46 4.76 -2.55
CA LEU A 91 -3.72 4.09 -2.25
C LEU A 91 -3.53 2.81 -1.43
N THR A 92 -2.28 2.41 -1.19
CA THR A 92 -1.93 1.17 -0.50
C THR A 92 -1.00 1.40 0.69
N SER A 93 -0.77 0.34 1.46
CA SER A 93 0.17 0.30 2.57
C SER A 93 1.60 0.52 2.12
N THR A 94 2.46 1.07 2.99
CA THR A 94 3.88 1.29 2.71
C THR A 94 4.59 0.02 2.22
N HIS A 95 4.26 -1.13 2.81
CA HIS A 95 4.82 -2.43 2.42
C HIS A 95 4.39 -2.86 1.01
N GLN A 96 3.09 -2.75 0.70
CA GLN A 96 2.55 -3.10 -0.60
C GLN A 96 3.02 -2.12 -1.68
N ALA A 97 3.11 -0.83 -1.37
CA ALA A 97 3.68 0.20 -2.24
C ALA A 97 5.12 -0.13 -2.64
N GLU A 98 5.94 -0.61 -1.71
CA GLU A 98 7.31 -1.01 -1.99
C GLU A 98 7.37 -2.23 -2.93
N GLN A 99 6.49 -3.21 -2.74
CA GLN A 99 6.36 -4.35 -3.66
C GLN A 99 5.91 -3.92 -5.07
N LEU A 100 4.97 -2.97 -5.17
CA LEU A 100 4.54 -2.41 -6.46
C LEU A 100 5.67 -1.69 -7.18
N ARG A 101 6.48 -0.90 -6.44
CA ARG A 101 7.67 -0.23 -7.01
C ARG A 101 8.70 -1.23 -7.53
N GLN A 102 8.92 -2.33 -6.82
CA GLN A 102 9.82 -3.39 -7.28
C GLN A 102 9.33 -4.08 -8.55
N LEU A 103 8.01 -4.31 -8.68
CA LEU A 103 7.42 -4.84 -9.90
C LEU A 103 7.72 -3.95 -11.11
N VAL A 104 7.48 -2.65 -10.99
CA VAL A 104 7.71 -1.70 -12.10
C VAL A 104 9.18 -1.63 -12.49
N LYS A 105 10.11 -1.64 -11.52
CA LYS A 105 11.55 -1.74 -11.80
C LYS A 105 11.89 -3.00 -12.60
N ARG A 106 11.26 -4.13 -12.29
CA ARG A 106 11.45 -5.38 -13.03
C ARG A 106 10.95 -5.29 -14.47
N TYR A 107 9.80 -4.66 -14.70
CA TYR A 107 9.29 -4.43 -16.07
C TYR A 107 10.21 -3.51 -16.87
N ALA A 108 10.69 -2.41 -16.28
CA ALA A 108 11.63 -1.50 -16.94
C ALA A 108 12.95 -2.21 -17.34
N LEU A 109 13.46 -3.10 -16.48
CA LEU A 109 14.64 -3.93 -16.77
C LEU A 109 14.35 -5.02 -17.81
N SER A 110 13.13 -5.57 -17.86
CA SER A 110 12.74 -6.58 -18.84
C SER A 110 12.48 -6.01 -20.24
N THR A 111 12.11 -4.73 -20.36
CA THR A 111 11.96 -4.04 -21.65
C THR A 111 13.28 -3.53 -22.21
N ALA A 112 14.35 -3.52 -21.40
CA ALA A 112 15.71 -3.28 -21.89
C ALA A 112 16.19 -4.54 -22.63
N CYS A 113 16.04 -4.49 -23.96
CA CYS A 113 16.57 -5.37 -24.99
C CYS A 113 17.54 -6.49 -24.51
N PRO A 114 17.29 -7.79 -24.80
CA PRO A 114 18.33 -8.79 -24.64
C PRO A 114 19.53 -8.43 -25.53
N PRO A 115 20.79 -8.71 -25.11
CA PRO A 115 21.94 -8.49 -25.98
C PRO A 115 21.73 -9.28 -27.27
N ARG A 116 21.79 -8.58 -28.41
CA ARG A 116 21.93 -9.24 -29.71
C ARG A 116 23.18 -10.10 -29.62
N ILE A 117 22.98 -11.42 -29.60
CA ILE A 117 24.01 -12.37 -29.99
C ILE A 117 24.30 -12.08 -31.47
N SER A 118 25.33 -11.27 -31.70
CA SER A 118 25.97 -11.14 -33.01
C SER A 118 26.62 -12.48 -33.30
N GLY A 119 26.08 -13.20 -34.27
CA GLY A 119 26.77 -14.33 -34.87
C GLY A 119 27.85 -13.81 -35.80
N ASP A 120 29.07 -14.30 -35.58
CA ASP A 120 30.08 -14.64 -36.58
C ASP A 120 30.97 -15.74 -35.98
#